data_AF-A0A956VPX8-F1
#
_entry.id   AF-A0A956VPX8-F1
#
_cell.length_a   1.000
_cell.length_b   1.000
_cell.length_c   1.000
_cell.angle_alpha   90.00
_cell.angle_beta   90.00
_cell.angle_gamma   90.00
#
_symmetry.space_group_name_H-M   'P 1'
#
loop_
_entity.id
_entity.type
_entity.pdbx_description
1 polymer ?
#
loop_
_entity_poly.entity_id
_entity_poly.type
_entity_poly.pdbx_seq_one_letter_code
_entity_poly.pdbx_strand_id
1 'polypeptide(L)'
;MTTLQFRSEDARIVYLATIFHLGRPGSETDPNTLQRHDLGLRAIHDYLVPRLNQAVVEVEASPYQVVRLGEALLGCANELKQFSLAQGRSMVPRFAETVRELYPETAEEPGAAMDLVQHPVMLRNRMQQAVNDAQAQIQAAIDEQRAQERAKKRWWEVWKN
;
A
#
# COMPACT_ATOMS: atom_id res chain seq x y z
N MET A 1 -2.68 -9.22 -12.81
CA MET A 1 -2.94 -7.81 -12.48
C MET A 1 -4.39 -7.69 -12.06
N THR A 2 -4.69 -6.74 -11.19
CA THR A 2 -6.04 -6.45 -10.69
C THR A 2 -6.32 -4.97 -10.89
N THR A 3 -7.39 -4.65 -11.61
CA THR A 3 -7.87 -3.27 -11.75
C THR A 3 -8.59 -2.84 -10.48
N LEU A 4 -8.11 -1.78 -9.84
CA LEU A 4 -8.74 -1.15 -8.68
C LEU A 4 -9.39 0.17 -9.12
N GLN A 5 -10.66 0.36 -8.78
CA GLN A 5 -11.38 1.60 -9.08
C GLN A 5 -11.64 2.39 -7.80
N PHE A 6 -11.26 3.66 -7.80
CA PHE A 6 -11.42 4.58 -6.68
C PHE A 6 -12.24 5.79 -7.10
N ARG A 7 -13.23 6.17 -6.29
CA ARG A 7 -13.85 7.50 -6.39
C ARG A 7 -12.86 8.57 -5.92
N SER A 8 -13.11 9.84 -6.23
CA SER A 8 -12.20 10.95 -5.89
C SER A 8 -11.82 10.96 -4.39
N GLU A 9 -12.79 10.77 -3.49
CA GLU A 9 -12.55 10.69 -2.04
C GLU A 9 -11.67 9.49 -1.65
N ASP A 10 -11.88 8.33 -2.28
CA ASP A 10 -11.06 7.15 -2.06
C ASP A 10 -9.64 7.35 -2.61
N ALA A 11 -9.50 7.98 -3.78
CA ALA A 11 -8.21 8.22 -4.42
C ALA A 11 -7.30 9.10 -3.55
N ARG A 12 -7.86 10.10 -2.85
CA ARG A 12 -7.11 10.92 -1.86
C ARG A 12 -6.60 10.08 -0.70
N ILE A 13 -7.43 9.17 -0.16
CA ILE A 13 -7.03 8.26 0.91
C ILE A 13 -5.97 7.26 0.44
N VAL A 14 -6.11 6.71 -0.77
CA VAL A 14 -5.10 5.84 -1.38
C VAL A 14 -3.79 6.60 -1.53
N TYR A 15 -3.81 7.82 -2.06
CA TYR A 15 -2.63 8.66 -2.18
C TYR A 15 -1.98 8.92 -0.82
N LEU A 16 -2.75 9.30 0.20
CA LEU A 16 -2.24 9.48 1.55
C LEU A 16 -1.64 8.19 2.13
N ALA A 17 -2.25 7.02 1.86
CA ALA A 17 -1.71 5.72 2.25
C ALA A 17 -0.39 5.41 1.53
N THR A 18 -0.22 5.80 0.26
CA THR A 18 1.06 5.68 -0.42
C THR A 18 2.13 6.60 0.18
N ILE A 19 1.79 7.83 0.56
CA ILE A 19 2.72 8.72 1.29
C ILE A 19 3.15 8.09 2.61
N PHE A 20 2.18 7.58 3.38
CA PHE A 20 2.47 6.86 4.61
C PHE A 20 3.46 5.70 4.39
N HIS A 21 3.18 4.86 3.39
CA HIS A 21 3.99 3.71 3.08
C HIS A 21 5.42 4.09 2.67
N LEU A 22 5.55 5.01 1.72
CA LEU A 22 6.82 5.42 1.15
C LEU A 22 7.68 6.23 2.12
N GLY A 23 7.07 6.87 3.12
CA GLY A 23 7.78 7.57 4.18
C GLY A 23 8.40 6.66 5.24
N ARG A 24 8.00 5.38 5.33
CA ARG A 24 8.53 4.44 6.33
C ARG A 24 9.88 3.85 5.90
N PRO A 25 10.90 3.81 6.79
CA PRO A 25 12.17 3.16 6.49
C PRO A 25 11.98 1.69 6.09
N GLY A 26 12.63 1.28 4.99
CA GLY A 26 12.63 -0.11 4.52
C GLY A 26 11.31 -0.60 3.89
N SER A 27 10.32 0.27 3.68
CA SER A 27 9.01 -0.13 3.13
C SER A 27 9.06 -0.68 1.71
N GLU A 28 10.05 -0.28 0.91
CA GLU A 28 10.27 -0.82 -0.44
C GLU A 28 11.50 -1.72 -0.52
N THR A 29 12.00 -2.26 0.59
CA THR A 29 13.18 -3.14 0.60
C THR A 29 12.75 -4.60 0.76
N ASP A 30 13.17 -5.46 -0.16
CA ASP A 30 12.96 -6.91 -0.04
C ASP A 30 13.84 -7.46 1.10
N PRO A 31 13.27 -8.21 2.07
CA PRO A 31 14.03 -8.70 3.22
C PRO A 31 15.04 -9.81 2.87
N ASN A 32 14.84 -10.53 1.77
CA ASN A 32 15.70 -11.63 1.34
C ASN A 32 16.83 -11.16 0.44
N THR A 33 16.56 -10.19 -0.45
CA THR A 33 17.53 -9.70 -1.44
C THR A 33 18.16 -8.37 -1.03
N LEU A 34 17.57 -7.66 -0.06
CA LEU A 34 17.92 -6.29 0.35
C LEU A 34 17.88 -5.26 -0.80
N GLN A 35 17.29 -5.63 -1.94
CA GLN A 35 17.12 -4.74 -3.08
C GLN A 35 15.80 -3.97 -2.96
N ARG A 36 15.75 -2.82 -3.63
CA ARG A 36 14.48 -2.10 -3.79
C ARG A 36 13.53 -3.00 -4.58
N HIS A 37 12.34 -3.22 -4.05
CA HIS A 37 11.32 -4.02 -4.70
C HIS A 37 10.66 -3.16 -5.78
N ASP A 38 10.95 -3.43 -7.05
CA ASP A 38 10.41 -2.69 -8.20
C ASP A 38 8.87 -2.70 -8.28
N LEU A 39 8.21 -3.56 -7.50
CA LEU A 39 6.75 -3.64 -7.39
C LEU A 39 6.20 -2.91 -6.15
N GLY A 40 6.94 -1.96 -5.57
CA GLY A 40 6.46 -1.13 -4.45
C GLY A 40 5.25 -0.25 -4.79
N LEU A 41 4.83 0.60 -3.84
CA LEU A 41 3.68 1.50 -4.04
C LEU A 41 4.03 2.77 -4.81
N ARG A 42 5.31 3.01 -5.14
CA ARG A 42 5.75 4.19 -5.89
C ARG A 42 5.04 4.35 -7.25
N ALA A 43 4.87 3.26 -8.00
CA ALA A 43 4.16 3.33 -9.28
C ALA A 43 2.70 3.76 -9.13
N ILE A 44 2.02 3.29 -8.07
CA ILE A 44 0.64 3.70 -7.76
C ILE A 44 0.62 5.17 -7.32
N HIS A 45 1.55 5.58 -6.46
CA HIS A 45 1.70 6.98 -6.05
C HIS A 45 1.82 7.92 -7.25
N ASP A 46 2.79 7.67 -8.13
CA ASP A 46 3.09 8.54 -9.28
C ASP A 46 1.93 8.57 -10.28
N TYR A 47 1.18 7.48 -10.38
CA TYR A 47 -0.03 7.41 -11.20
C TYR A 47 -1.19 8.25 -10.63
N LEU A 48 -1.36 8.27 -9.30
CA LEU A 48 -2.46 8.95 -8.62
C LEU A 48 -2.30 10.47 -8.59
N VAL A 49 -1.08 10.99 -8.37
CA VAL A 49 -0.81 12.43 -8.19
C VAL A 49 -1.51 13.32 -9.23
N PRO A 50 -1.37 13.10 -10.56
CA PRO A 50 -2.02 13.95 -11.55
C PRO A 50 -3.53 13.68 -11.70
N ARG A 51 -4.09 12.67 -11.04
CA ARG A 51 -5.46 12.17 -11.21
C ARG A 51 -6.36 12.40 -9.99
N LEU A 52 -5.86 13.00 -8.90
CA LEU A 52 -6.64 13.20 -7.67
C LEU A 52 -7.95 13.99 -7.85
N ASN A 53 -8.02 14.83 -8.89
CA ASN A 53 -9.21 15.63 -9.21
C ASN A 53 -10.19 14.93 -10.18
N GLN A 54 -9.91 13.70 -10.60
CA GLN A 54 -10.82 12.92 -11.43
C GLN A 54 -11.94 12.32 -10.59
N ALA A 55 -13.14 12.19 -11.17
CA ALA A 55 -14.29 11.61 -10.48
C ALA A 55 -14.07 10.13 -10.12
N VAL A 56 -13.41 9.39 -11.01
CA VAL A 56 -13.02 7.99 -10.84
C VAL A 56 -11.59 7.82 -11.34
N VAL A 57 -10.79 7.06 -10.60
CA VAL A 57 -9.42 6.69 -10.97
C VAL A 57 -9.31 5.18 -11.00
N GLU A 58 -8.82 4.64 -12.11
CA GLU A 58 -8.55 3.21 -12.28
C GLU A 58 -7.05 2.95 -12.22
N VAL A 59 -6.64 2.02 -11.36
CA VAL A 59 -5.24 1.66 -11.12
C VAL A 59 -5.05 0.17 -11.38
N GLU A 60 -4.16 -0.17 -12.30
CA GLU A 60 -3.69 -1.54 -12.45
C GLU A 60 -2.65 -1.85 -11.37
N ALA A 61 -2.93 -2.89 -10.56
CA ALA A 61 -2.06 -3.30 -9.47
C ALA A 61 -1.65 -4.76 -9.60
N SER A 62 -0.37 -5.05 -9.35
CA SER A 62 0.10 -6.41 -9.14
C SER A 62 -0.43 -6.98 -7.82
N PRO A 63 -0.49 -8.32 -7.65
CA PRO A 63 -0.90 -8.92 -6.38
C PRO A 63 -0.11 -8.37 -5.18
N TYR A 64 1.20 -8.19 -5.36
CA TYR A 64 2.06 -7.60 -4.34
C TYR A 64 1.59 -6.18 -3.96
N GLN A 65 1.33 -5.31 -4.94
CA GLN A 65 0.86 -3.95 -4.68
C GLN A 65 -0.52 -3.92 -4.02
N VAL A 66 -1.44 -4.83 -4.37
CA VAL A 66 -2.76 -4.93 -3.72
C VAL A 66 -2.59 -5.22 -2.23
N VAL A 67 -1.74 -6.18 -1.87
CA VAL A 67 -1.46 -6.51 -0.46
C VAL A 67 -0.81 -5.33 0.27
N ARG A 68 0.23 -4.72 -0.32
CA ARG A 68 0.92 -3.56 0.29
C ARG A 68 0.01 -2.37 0.47
N LEU A 69 -0.90 -2.12 -0.47
CA LEU A 69 -1.88 -1.05 -0.37
C LEU A 69 -2.87 -1.32 0.77
N GLY A 70 -3.33 -2.57 0.92
CA GLY A 70 -4.17 -2.97 2.05
C GLY A 70 -3.50 -2.72 3.41
N GLU A 71 -2.22 -3.06 3.55
CA GLU A 71 -1.41 -2.76 4.74
C GLU A 71 -1.23 -1.25 4.96
N ALA A 72 -0.94 -0.52 3.88
CA ALA A 72 -0.74 0.92 3.92
C ALA A 72 -2.00 1.68 4.36
N LEU A 73 -3.19 1.23 3.96
CA LEU A 73 -4.46 1.83 4.40
C LEU A 73 -4.67 1.70 5.92
N LEU A 74 -4.37 0.54 6.49
CA LEU A 74 -4.46 0.35 7.94
C LEU A 74 -3.43 1.19 8.70
N GLY A 75 -2.21 1.27 8.17
CA GLY A 75 -1.17 2.12 8.74
C GLY A 75 -1.52 3.61 8.66
N CYS A 76 -2.10 4.05 7.53
CA CYS A 76 -2.61 5.41 7.33
C CYS A 76 -3.69 5.76 8.35
N ALA A 77 -4.64 4.87 8.64
CA ALA A 77 -5.65 5.10 9.67
C ALA A 77 -5.02 5.31 11.07
N ASN A 78 -3.95 4.59 11.40
CA ASN A 78 -3.24 4.79 12.65
C ASN A 78 -2.44 6.09 12.67
N GLU A 79 -1.81 6.45 11.56
CA GLU A 79 -1.06 7.70 11.43
C GLU A 79 -2.00 8.91 11.51
N LEU A 80 -3.21 8.85 10.94
CA LEU A 80 -4.23 9.91 11.07
C LEU A 80 -4.64 10.13 12.54
N LYS A 81 -4.83 9.05 13.32
CA LYS A 81 -5.07 9.15 14.77
C LYS A 81 -3.90 9.84 15.47
N GLN A 82 -2.67 9.43 15.14
CA GLN A 82 -1.48 10.01 15.73
C GLN A 82 -1.31 11.48 15.36
N PHE A 83 -1.54 11.85 14.11
CA PHE A 83 -1.53 13.23 13.64
C PHE A 83 -2.49 14.09 14.46
N SER A 84 -3.73 13.64 14.66
CA SER A 84 -4.72 14.35 15.47
C SER A 84 -4.25 14.51 16.92
N LEU A 85 -3.84 13.41 17.58
CA LEU A 85 -3.37 13.42 18.96
C LEU A 85 -2.10 14.26 19.16
N ALA A 86 -1.21 14.29 18.15
CA ALA A 86 0.06 15.00 18.18
C ALA A 86 -0.06 16.49 17.77
N GLN A 87 -1.28 17.00 17.62
CA GLN A 87 -1.56 18.39 17.23
C GLN A 87 -1.00 18.72 15.84
N GLY A 88 -1.27 17.84 14.87
CA GLY A 88 -0.90 18.03 13.47
C GLY A 88 0.54 17.69 13.12
N ARG A 89 1.24 16.97 14.00
CA ARG A 89 2.62 16.50 13.77
C ARG A 89 2.61 15.02 13.38
N SER A 90 3.51 14.66 12.47
CA SER A 90 3.74 13.26 12.08
C SER A 90 5.24 13.02 11.97
N MET A 91 5.66 11.82 12.35
CA MET A 91 7.04 11.36 12.16
C MET A 91 7.26 10.78 10.76
N VAL A 92 6.18 10.59 10.00
CA VAL A 92 6.24 10.11 8.63
C VAL A 92 6.52 11.30 7.70
N PRO A 93 7.61 11.27 6.92
CA PRO A 93 7.97 12.37 6.03
C PRO A 93 6.81 12.77 5.12
N ARG A 94 6.58 14.08 5.01
CA ARG A 94 5.53 14.71 4.19
C ARG A 94 4.08 14.37 4.56
N PHE A 95 3.83 13.44 5.48
CA PHE A 95 2.47 13.03 5.81
C PHE A 95 1.63 14.20 6.34
N ALA A 96 2.16 14.94 7.32
CA ALA A 96 1.47 16.10 7.89
C ALA A 96 1.20 17.22 6.87
N GLU A 97 2.12 17.44 5.92
CA GLU A 97 1.94 18.40 4.84
C GLU A 97 0.83 17.93 3.90
N THR A 98 0.87 16.67 3.46
CA THR A 98 -0.12 16.10 2.55
C THR A 98 -1.52 16.02 3.17
N VAL A 99 -1.66 15.73 4.46
CA VAL A 99 -2.98 15.76 5.14
C VAL A 99 -3.59 17.15 5.01
N ARG A 100 -2.83 18.22 5.27
CA ARG A 100 -3.32 19.60 5.17
C ARG A 100 -3.61 20.03 3.73
N GLU A 101 -2.83 19.56 2.76
CA GLU A 101 -3.09 19.82 1.33
C GLU A 101 -4.40 19.18 0.86
N LEU A 102 -4.67 17.94 1.28
CA LEU A 102 -5.86 17.19 0.85
C LEU A 102 -7.13 17.54 1.65
N TYR A 103 -6.94 17.95 2.91
CA TYR A 103 -7.99 18.22 3.90
C TYR A 103 -7.66 19.53 4.66
N PRO A 104 -7.88 20.70 4.03
CA PRO A 104 -7.44 21.99 4.57
C PRO A 104 -7.95 22.34 5.96
N GLU A 105 -9.12 21.83 6.37
CA GLU A 105 -9.68 21.97 7.70
C GLU A 105 -8.73 21.49 8.81
N THR A 106 -7.87 20.50 8.50
CA THR A 106 -6.90 19.96 9.45
C THR A 106 -5.70 20.86 9.72
N ALA A 107 -5.52 21.93 8.92
CA ALA A 107 -4.46 22.91 9.12
C ALA A 107 -4.74 23.79 10.34
N GLU A 108 -6.00 24.19 10.53
CA GLU A 108 -6.45 25.02 11.65
C GLU A 108 -6.91 24.15 12.83
N GLU A 109 -7.58 23.04 12.55
CA GLU A 109 -8.07 22.09 13.56
C GLU A 109 -7.54 20.67 13.28
N PRO A 110 -6.33 20.32 13.79
CA PRO A 110 -5.77 18.97 13.60
C PRO A 110 -6.68 17.85 14.15
N GLY A 111 -7.56 18.19 15.10
CA GLY A 111 -8.61 17.32 15.62
C GLY A 111 -9.50 16.70 14.54
N ALA A 112 -9.83 17.47 13.50
CA ALA A 112 -10.70 17.05 12.39
C ALA A 112 -10.18 15.82 11.63
N ALA A 113 -8.88 15.53 11.70
CA ALA A 113 -8.32 14.31 11.11
C ALA A 113 -8.87 13.01 11.72
N MET A 114 -9.48 13.06 12.93
CA MET A 114 -10.16 11.90 13.52
C MET A 114 -11.35 11.42 12.68
N ASP A 115 -12.03 12.33 12.00
CA ASP A 115 -13.19 12.00 11.15
C ASP A 115 -12.75 11.22 9.90
N LEU A 116 -11.49 11.39 9.48
CA LEU A 116 -10.91 10.69 8.33
C LEU A 116 -10.52 9.25 8.66
N VAL A 117 -10.32 8.90 9.93
CA VAL A 117 -9.76 7.60 10.36
C VAL A 117 -10.56 6.39 9.88
N GLN A 118 -11.88 6.51 9.80
CA GLN A 118 -12.74 5.41 9.35
C GLN A 118 -12.59 5.13 7.86
N HIS A 119 -12.23 6.13 7.06
CA HIS A 119 -12.24 6.04 5.60
C HIS A 119 -11.19 5.03 5.07
N PRO A 120 -9.90 5.05 5.47
CA PRO A 120 -8.95 4.02 5.07
C PRO A 120 -9.36 2.61 5.51
N VAL A 121 -9.99 2.47 6.69
CA VAL A 121 -10.46 1.18 7.20
C VAL A 121 -11.59 0.63 6.33
N MET A 122 -12.59 1.46 6.01
CA MET A 122 -13.71 1.07 5.15
C MET A 122 -13.25 0.77 3.72
N LEU A 123 -12.31 1.55 3.19
CA LEU A 123 -11.72 1.29 1.88
C LEU A 123 -10.97 -0.05 1.86
N ARG A 124 -10.14 -0.31 2.87
CA ARG A 124 -9.45 -1.61 3.01
C ARG A 124 -10.45 -2.76 3.11
N ASN A 125 -11.55 -2.60 3.83
CA ASN A 125 -12.59 -3.63 3.95
C ASN A 125 -13.28 -3.89 2.61
N ARG A 126 -13.56 -2.85 1.81
CA ARG A 126 -14.05 -3.03 0.44
C ARG A 126 -13.04 -3.78 -0.45
N MET A 127 -11.75 -3.57 -0.22
CA MET A 127 -10.67 -4.28 -0.92
C MET A 127 -10.37 -5.68 -0.37
N GLN A 128 -11.04 -6.14 0.69
CA GLN A 128 -10.66 -7.36 1.42
C GLN A 128 -10.59 -8.59 0.51
N GLN A 129 -11.54 -8.74 -0.41
CA GLN A 129 -11.54 -9.87 -1.34
C GLN A 129 -10.32 -9.81 -2.27
N ALA A 130 -10.06 -8.66 -2.89
CA ALA A 130 -8.90 -8.48 -3.76
C ALA A 130 -7.57 -8.72 -3.01
N VAL A 131 -7.48 -8.32 -1.74
CA VAL A 131 -6.31 -8.60 -0.88
C VAL A 131 -6.16 -10.11 -0.65
N ASN A 132 -7.24 -10.82 -0.33
CA ASN A 132 -7.18 -12.27 -0.10
C ASN A 132 -6.76 -13.02 -1.37
N ASP A 133 -7.33 -12.65 -2.52
CA ASP A 133 -7.01 -13.26 -3.81
C ASP A 133 -5.53 -12.99 -4.18
N ALA A 134 -5.06 -11.77 -3.93
CA ALA A 134 -3.67 -11.42 -4.15
C ALA A 134 -2.70 -12.20 -3.23
N GLN A 135 -3.05 -12.38 -1.95
CA GLN A 135 -2.26 -13.21 -1.02
C GLN A 135 -2.19 -14.67 -1.49
N ALA A 136 -3.32 -15.23 -1.95
CA ALA A 136 -3.36 -16.59 -2.49
C ALA A 136 -2.48 -16.73 -3.74
N GLN A 137 -2.51 -15.74 -4.65
CA GLN A 137 -1.66 -15.73 -5.85
C GLN A 137 -0.16 -15.66 -5.50
N ILE A 138 0.22 -14.82 -4.54
CA ILE A 138 1.60 -14.71 -4.06
C ILE A 138 2.05 -16.05 -3.47
N GLN A 139 1.22 -16.67 -2.61
CA GLN A 139 1.54 -17.94 -1.98
C GLN A 139 1.70 -19.06 -3.02
N ALA A 140 0.79 -19.13 -4.00
CA ALA A 140 0.88 -20.10 -5.09
C ALA A 140 2.17 -19.96 -5.90
N ALA A 141 2.58 -18.72 -6.23
CA ALA A 141 3.83 -18.46 -6.95
C ALA A 141 5.07 -18.89 -6.14
N ILE A 142 5.08 -18.63 -4.82
CA ILE A 142 6.15 -19.08 -3.92
C ILE A 142 6.24 -20.61 -3.88
N ASP A 143 5.10 -21.29 -3.78
CA ASP A 143 5.05 -22.75 -3.69
C ASP A 143 5.47 -23.40 -5.01
N GLU A 144 5.08 -22.84 -6.15
CA GLU A 144 5.53 -23.28 -7.47
C GLU A 144 7.05 -23.12 -7.61
N GLN A 145 7.61 -21.97 -7.24
CA GLN A 145 9.06 -21.74 -7.28
C GLN A 145 9.82 -22.75 -6.42
N ARG A 146 9.34 -23.00 -5.19
CA ARG A 146 9.93 -24.00 -4.29
C ARG A 146 9.85 -25.41 -4.86
N ALA A 147 8.75 -25.77 -5.52
CA ALA A 147 8.59 -27.07 -6.18
C ALA A 147 9.59 -27.23 -7.34
N GLN A 148 9.77 -26.19 -8.16
CA GLN A 148 10.74 -26.17 -9.26
C GLN A 148 12.18 -26.29 -8.73
N GLU A 149 12.54 -25.58 -7.66
CA GLU A 149 13.85 -25.69 -7.02
C GLU A 149 14.11 -27.10 -6.45
N ARG A 150 13.10 -27.73 -5.84
CA ARG A 150 13.20 -29.12 -5.36
C ARG A 150 13.37 -30.11 -6.51
N ALA A 151 12.62 -29.95 -7.60
CA ALA A 151 12.79 -30.78 -8.80
C ALA A 151 14.19 -30.59 -9.41
N LYS A 152 14.66 -29.35 -9.48
CA LYS A 152 16.04 -28.99 -9.86
C LYS A 152 17.10 -29.50 -8.87
N LYS A 153 16.76 -29.87 -7.63
CA LYS A 153 17.71 -30.49 -6.72
C LYS A 153 17.84 -32.01 -6.90
N ARG A 154 16.74 -32.66 -7.29
CA ARG A 154 16.70 -34.12 -7.41
C ARG A 154 17.34 -34.64 -8.70
N TRP A 155 17.34 -33.87 -9.79
CA TRP A 155 17.94 -34.36 -11.04
C TRP A 155 19.46 -34.53 -10.97
N TRP A 156 20.21 -33.70 -10.22
CA TRP A 156 21.68 -33.85 -10.12
C TRP A 156 22.12 -34.98 -9.19
N GLU A 157 21.26 -35.43 -8.26
CA GLU A 157 21.52 -36.62 -7.44
C GLU A 157 21.44 -37.92 -8.27
N VAL A 158 20.67 -37.93 -9.36
CA VAL A 158 20.58 -39.07 -10.29
C VAL A 158 21.87 -39.27 -11.09
N TRP A 159 22.69 -38.22 -11.28
CA TRP A 159 23.96 -38.29 -12.03
C TRP A 159 25.18 -38.64 -11.15
N LYS A 160 25.00 -38.84 -9.84
CA LYS A 160 26.06 -39.24 -8.91
C LYS A 160 26.12 -40.75 -8.62
N ASN A 161 25.24 -41.54 -9.24
CA ASN A 161 25.25 -43.00 -9.18
C ASN A 161 25.68 -43.60 -10.51
#